data_AF-A0A550BS45-F1
#
_entry.id   AF-A0A550BS45-F1
#
_cell.length_a   1.000
_cell.length_b   1.000
_cell.length_c   1.000
_cell.angle_alpha   90.00
_cell.angle_beta   90.00
_cell.angle_gamma   90.00
#
_symmetry.space_group_name_H-M   'P 1'
#
loop_
_entity.id
_entity.type
_entity.pdbx_description
1 polymer ?
#
loop_
_entity_poly.entity_id
_entity_poly.type
_entity_poly.pdbx_seq_one_letter_code
_entity_poly.pdbx_strand_id
1 'polypeptide(L)'
;MRLHYGLARAREEIRRLNVEIRRLITFMIDDFNSYRQAYYTVADSNAALAHEIYVRLEYNNNVHSRIARRLSDTAALPGFSGTLQPGTRKDGSCTQLRRIPLWATDVLKIPQRAPSSLSAARPPDAMEIDEGIDSSQRPVALDGSALMPGGEEQEDAEQNTEGGMFDRDLPDVEVVVDILERLTMSDE
;
A
#
# COMPACT_ATOMS: atom_id res chain seq x y z
N MET A 1 -11.25 -23.61 42.38
CA MET A 1 -10.22 -22.60 42.04
C MET A 1 -9.89 -22.42 40.56
N ARG A 2 -10.36 -23.26 39.59
CA ARG A 2 -10.02 -23.07 38.16
C ARG A 2 -10.79 -21.93 37.45
N LEU A 3 -12.05 -21.72 37.82
CA LEU A 3 -12.92 -20.69 37.23
C LEU A 3 -12.38 -19.26 37.40
N HIS A 4 -11.82 -18.93 38.57
CA HIS A 4 -11.31 -17.59 38.85
C HIS A 4 -10.14 -17.20 37.92
N TYR A 5 -9.17 -18.10 37.72
CA TYR A 5 -8.04 -17.86 36.82
C TYR A 5 -8.44 -17.84 35.35
N GLY A 6 -9.38 -18.71 34.94
CA GLY A 6 -9.93 -18.69 33.58
C GLY A 6 -10.62 -17.37 33.26
N LEU A 7 -11.43 -16.85 34.19
CA LEU A 7 -12.10 -15.57 34.02
C LEU A 7 -11.11 -14.39 33.97
N ALA A 8 -10.07 -14.41 34.83
CA ALA A 8 -9.03 -13.39 34.82
C ALA A 8 -8.26 -13.39 33.49
N ARG A 9 -7.87 -14.57 33.00
CA ARG A 9 -7.21 -14.76 31.70
C ARG A 9 -8.08 -14.28 30.54
N ALA A 10 -9.37 -14.64 30.53
CA ALA A 10 -10.30 -14.23 29.49
C ALA A 10 -10.41 -12.69 29.40
N ARG A 11 -10.49 -12.01 30.55
CA ARG A 11 -10.51 -10.53 30.59
C ARG A 11 -9.22 -9.91 30.06
N GLU A 12 -8.08 -10.50 30.37
CA GLU A 12 -6.79 -10.04 29.84
C GLU A 12 -6.70 -10.25 28.33
N GLU A 13 -7.10 -11.42 27.82
CA GLU A 13 -7.07 -11.70 26.40
C GLU A 13 -7.99 -10.77 25.60
N ILE A 14 -9.17 -10.43 26.12
CA ILE A 14 -10.05 -9.41 25.51
C ILE A 14 -9.32 -8.07 25.39
N ARG A 15 -8.63 -7.61 26.44
CA ARG A 15 -7.87 -6.36 26.38
C ARG A 15 -6.74 -6.42 25.36
N ARG A 16 -6.06 -7.56 25.26
CA ARG A 16 -5.00 -7.78 24.27
C ARG A 16 -5.56 -7.76 22.84
N LEU A 17 -6.66 -8.46 22.60
CA LEU A 17 -7.33 -8.51 21.29
C LEU A 17 -7.82 -7.12 20.86
N ASN A 18 -8.30 -6.28 21.78
CA ASN A 18 -8.66 -4.90 21.45
C ASN A 18 -7.47 -4.09 20.87
N VAL A 19 -6.25 -4.34 21.35
CA VAL A 19 -5.04 -3.72 20.79
C VAL A 19 -4.70 -4.34 19.42
N GLU A 20 -4.84 -5.66 19.31
CA GLU A 20 -4.48 -6.39 18.10
C GLU A 20 -5.41 -6.08 16.93
N ILE A 21 -6.72 -5.88 17.17
CA ILE A 21 -7.67 -5.43 16.14
C ILE A 21 -7.19 -4.14 15.47
N ARG A 22 -6.75 -3.16 16.27
CA ARG A 22 -6.24 -1.87 15.73
C ARG A 22 -4.97 -2.06 14.91
N ARG A 23 -4.06 -2.92 15.37
CA ARG A 23 -2.81 -3.24 14.67
C ARG A 23 -3.10 -3.93 13.34
N LEU A 24 -4.02 -4.89 13.34
CA LEU A 24 -4.45 -5.60 12.15
C LEU A 24 -5.04 -4.63 11.11
N ILE A 25 -5.96 -3.76 11.51
CA ILE A 25 -6.54 -2.75 10.60
C ILE A 25 -5.44 -1.83 10.03
N THR A 26 -4.50 -1.41 10.87
CA THR A 26 -3.34 -0.59 10.44
C THR A 26 -2.50 -1.35 9.42
N PHE A 27 -2.18 -2.60 9.70
CA PHE A 27 -1.41 -3.46 8.80
C PHE A 27 -2.10 -3.62 7.45
N MET A 28 -3.41 -3.90 7.43
CA MET A 28 -4.17 -4.08 6.18
C MET A 28 -4.18 -2.82 5.31
N ILE A 29 -4.28 -1.63 5.93
CA ILE A 29 -4.19 -0.34 5.22
C ILE A 29 -2.75 -0.10 4.74
N ASP A 30 -1.75 -0.39 5.57
CA ASP A 30 -0.34 -0.25 5.24
C ASP A 30 0.07 -1.14 4.06
N ASP A 31 -0.38 -2.39 4.08
CA ASP A 31 -0.17 -3.38 3.02
C ASP A 31 -0.76 -2.91 1.69
N PHE A 32 -2.03 -2.48 1.69
CA PHE A 32 -2.70 -1.94 0.50
C PHE A 32 -1.90 -0.78 -0.13
N ASN A 33 -1.43 0.16 0.69
CA ASN A 33 -0.67 1.31 0.20
C ASN A 33 0.72 0.92 -0.30
N SER A 34 1.35 -0.09 0.32
CA SER A 34 2.67 -0.59 -0.08
C SER A 34 2.60 -1.24 -1.46
N TYR A 35 1.64 -2.13 -1.70
CA TYR A 35 1.41 -2.74 -3.02
C TYR A 35 1.04 -1.70 -4.08
N ARG A 36 0.16 -0.75 -3.74
CA ARG A 36 -0.23 0.32 -4.66
C ARG A 36 0.96 1.22 -5.04
N GLN A 37 1.82 1.55 -4.09
CA GLN A 37 3.04 2.30 -4.37
C GLN A 37 3.99 1.48 -5.25
N ALA A 38 4.22 0.21 -4.92
CA ALA A 38 5.05 -0.69 -5.71
C ALA A 38 4.57 -0.82 -7.16
N TYR A 39 3.25 -0.91 -7.37
CA TYR A 39 2.63 -0.93 -8.69
C TYR A 39 3.01 0.31 -9.50
N TYR A 40 2.79 1.52 -8.96
CA TYR A 40 3.12 2.75 -9.70
C TYR A 40 4.61 2.94 -9.93
N THR A 41 5.48 2.43 -9.04
CA THR A 41 6.93 2.51 -9.27
C THR A 41 7.44 1.59 -10.38
N VAL A 42 6.73 0.50 -10.65
CA VAL A 42 7.15 -0.55 -11.59
C VAL A 42 6.38 -0.50 -12.91
N ALA A 43 5.18 0.12 -12.93
CA ALA A 43 4.29 0.15 -14.10
C ALA A 43 4.97 0.60 -15.39
N ASP A 44 5.84 1.62 -15.31
CA ASP A 44 6.50 2.18 -16.49
C ASP A 44 7.74 1.37 -16.92
N SER A 45 8.35 0.59 -16.03
CA SER A 45 9.60 -0.13 -16.29
C SER A 45 9.41 -1.61 -16.63
N ASN A 46 8.46 -2.29 -15.99
CA ASN A 46 8.20 -3.70 -16.20
C ASN A 46 6.71 -4.03 -16.05
N ALA A 47 6.02 -4.10 -17.20
CA ALA A 47 4.60 -4.38 -17.26
C ALA A 47 4.21 -5.75 -16.67
N ALA A 48 5.06 -6.78 -16.85
CA ALA A 48 4.77 -8.12 -16.33
C ALA A 48 4.81 -8.13 -14.79
N LEU A 49 5.85 -7.53 -14.20
CA LEU A 49 5.95 -7.41 -12.75
C LEU A 49 4.84 -6.52 -12.16
N ALA A 50 4.49 -5.43 -12.85
CA ALA A 50 3.39 -4.58 -12.44
C ALA A 50 2.04 -5.33 -12.44
N HIS A 51 1.83 -6.21 -13.42
CA HIS A 51 0.63 -7.06 -13.47
C HIS A 51 0.56 -8.02 -12.28
N GLU A 52 1.65 -8.71 -11.95
CA GLU A 52 1.71 -9.61 -10.78
C GLU A 52 1.44 -8.87 -9.47
N ILE A 53 2.03 -7.68 -9.29
CA ILE A 53 1.78 -6.83 -8.12
C ILE A 53 0.30 -6.45 -8.03
N TYR A 54 -0.32 -6.13 -9.17
CA TYR A 54 -1.75 -5.80 -9.24
C TYR A 54 -2.64 -7.00 -8.88
N VAL A 55 -2.37 -8.18 -9.43
CA VAL A 55 -3.09 -9.41 -9.10
C VAL A 55 -3.01 -9.70 -7.60
N ARG A 56 -1.82 -9.54 -7.01
CA ARG A 56 -1.63 -9.73 -5.57
C ARG A 56 -2.37 -8.68 -4.73
N LEU A 57 -2.37 -7.43 -5.17
CA LEU A 57 -3.13 -6.34 -4.53
C LEU A 57 -4.63 -6.66 -4.49
N GLU A 58 -5.21 -7.10 -5.60
CA GLU A 58 -6.63 -7.45 -5.69
C GLU A 58 -6.98 -8.66 -4.82
N TYR A 59 -6.13 -9.69 -4.83
CA TYR A 59 -6.27 -10.83 -3.92
C TYR A 59 -6.28 -10.38 -2.45
N ASN A 60 -5.30 -9.58 -2.04
CA ASN A 60 -5.22 -9.08 -0.67
C ASN A 60 -6.43 -8.19 -0.33
N ASN A 61 -6.92 -7.37 -1.26
CA ASN A 61 -8.13 -6.58 -1.06
C ASN A 61 -9.35 -7.45 -0.76
N ASN A 62 -9.52 -8.56 -1.48
CA ASN A 62 -10.61 -9.51 -1.24
C ASN A 62 -10.49 -10.15 0.14
N VAL A 63 -9.31 -10.63 0.52
CA VAL A 63 -9.06 -11.18 1.86
C VAL A 63 -9.33 -10.13 2.94
N HIS A 64 -8.80 -8.92 2.77
CA HIS A 64 -8.97 -7.83 3.71
C HIS A 64 -10.43 -7.42 3.87
N SER A 65 -11.21 -7.43 2.79
CA SER A 65 -12.65 -7.15 2.84
C SER A 65 -13.41 -8.16 3.70
N ARG A 66 -13.06 -9.45 3.63
CA ARG A 66 -13.68 -10.51 4.44
C ARG A 66 -13.30 -10.37 5.92
N ILE A 67 -12.03 -10.07 6.20
CA ILE A 67 -11.56 -9.79 7.57
C ILE A 67 -12.30 -8.57 8.14
N ALA A 68 -12.43 -7.49 7.36
CA ALA A 68 -13.13 -6.28 7.78
C ALA A 68 -14.60 -6.54 8.14
N ARG A 69 -15.31 -7.38 7.35
CA ARG A 69 -16.69 -7.79 7.68
C ARG A 69 -16.75 -8.53 9.00
N ARG A 70 -15.90 -9.53 9.21
CA ARG A 70 -15.84 -10.27 10.49
C ARG A 70 -15.55 -9.37 11.68
N LEU A 71 -14.66 -8.37 11.51
CA LEU A 71 -14.40 -7.37 12.55
C LEU A 71 -15.61 -6.50 12.83
N SER A 72 -16.36 -6.09 11.80
CA SER A 72 -17.62 -5.36 11.94
C SER A 72 -18.66 -6.20 12.68
N ASP A 73 -18.83 -7.47 12.31
CA ASP A 73 -19.76 -8.39 12.96
C ASP A 73 -19.39 -8.61 14.43
N THR A 74 -18.09 -8.76 14.72
CA THR A 74 -17.57 -8.88 16.09
C THR A 74 -17.83 -7.62 16.90
N ALA A 75 -17.69 -6.44 16.29
CA ALA A 75 -17.96 -5.17 16.96
C ALA A 75 -19.45 -4.94 17.26
N ALA A 76 -20.34 -5.62 16.54
CA ALA A 76 -21.77 -5.61 16.79
C ALA A 76 -22.20 -6.51 17.98
N LEU A 77 -21.31 -7.37 18.49
CA LEU A 77 -21.62 -8.25 19.61
C LEU A 77 -21.79 -7.46 20.92
N PRO A 78 -22.77 -7.85 21.77
CA PRO A 78 -22.96 -7.20 23.06
C PRO A 78 -21.73 -7.39 23.95
N GLY A 79 -21.25 -6.29 24.54
CA GLY A 79 -20.06 -6.30 25.39
C GLY A 79 -18.74 -6.12 24.66
N PHE A 80 -18.76 -5.88 23.34
CA PHE A 80 -17.57 -5.42 22.63
C PHE A 80 -17.06 -4.10 23.23
N SER A 81 -15.75 -4.03 23.49
CA SER A 81 -15.09 -2.88 24.13
C SER A 81 -13.91 -2.34 23.31
N GLY A 82 -13.66 -2.91 22.14
CA GLY A 82 -12.58 -2.51 21.24
C GLY A 82 -12.95 -1.30 20.39
N THR A 83 -12.07 -0.96 19.46
CA THR A 83 -12.32 0.06 18.45
C THR A 83 -11.84 -0.42 17.09
N LEU A 84 -12.61 -0.12 16.05
CA LEU A 84 -12.28 -0.40 14.65
C LEU A 84 -11.49 0.75 13.99
N GLN A 85 -11.00 1.70 14.78
CA GLN A 85 -10.16 2.78 14.26
C GLN A 85 -8.70 2.31 14.14
N PRO A 86 -8.02 2.65 13.04
CA PRO A 86 -6.61 2.32 12.86
C PRO A 86 -5.74 2.93 13.97
N GLY A 87 -4.60 2.32 14.21
CA GLY A 87 -3.57 2.84 15.09
C GLY A 87 -2.83 4.03 14.44
N THR A 88 -2.27 4.88 15.29
CA THR A 88 -1.36 5.94 14.86
C THR A 88 0.08 5.46 15.04
N ARG A 89 0.89 5.51 13.99
CA ARG A 89 2.33 5.24 14.12
C ARG A 89 3.01 6.35 14.94
N LYS A 90 4.01 5.97 15.74
CA LYS A 90 4.75 6.88 16.63
C LYS A 90 5.76 7.77 15.91
N ASP A 91 6.23 7.33 14.75
CA ASP A 91 7.21 8.02 13.91
C ASP A 91 6.63 9.23 13.17
N GLY A 92 5.32 9.49 13.29
CA GLY A 92 4.66 10.55 12.55
C GLY A 92 4.67 10.34 11.04
N SER A 93 5.10 9.17 10.54
CA SER A 93 4.96 8.77 9.13
C SER A 93 3.48 8.54 8.89
N CYS A 94 2.81 9.64 8.60
CA CYS A 94 1.38 9.64 8.65
C CYS A 94 0.83 8.82 7.49
N THR A 95 -0.34 8.28 7.73
CA THR A 95 -1.35 7.91 6.74
C THR A 95 -1.69 9.06 5.75
N GLN A 96 -0.96 10.19 5.74
CA GLN A 96 -1.18 11.41 4.96
C GLN A 96 -0.99 11.22 3.45
N LEU A 97 -0.16 10.27 2.99
CA LEU A 97 -0.08 9.90 1.57
C LEU A 97 -1.03 8.75 1.19
N ARG A 98 -1.79 8.23 2.15
CA ARG A 98 -2.40 6.90 2.04
C ARG A 98 -3.83 7.00 1.57
N ARG A 99 -4.08 6.32 0.45
CA ARG A 99 -5.45 6.06 0.01
C ARG A 99 -6.06 5.02 0.95
N ILE A 100 -7.28 5.29 1.38
CA ILE A 100 -8.05 4.32 2.16
C ILE A 100 -8.70 3.35 1.17
N PRO A 101 -8.55 2.03 1.36
CA PRO A 101 -9.22 1.05 0.51
C PRO A 101 -10.73 1.07 0.75
N LEU A 102 -11.52 0.71 -0.28
CA LEU A 102 -12.99 0.80 -0.22
C LEU A 102 -13.60 -0.03 0.90
N TRP A 103 -13.06 -1.22 1.19
CA TRP A 103 -13.57 -2.02 2.31
C TRP A 103 -13.42 -1.29 3.67
N ALA A 104 -12.42 -0.44 3.83
CA ALA A 104 -12.21 0.30 5.08
C ALA A 104 -13.21 1.45 5.23
N THR A 105 -13.58 2.13 4.14
CA THR A 105 -14.64 3.14 4.16
C THR A 105 -16.03 2.51 4.29
N ASP A 106 -16.29 1.43 3.55
CA ASP A 106 -17.63 0.90 3.39
C ASP A 106 -18.02 0.01 4.56
N VAL A 107 -17.10 -0.84 5.03
CA VAL A 107 -17.36 -1.80 6.10
C VAL A 107 -17.02 -1.21 7.46
N LEU A 108 -15.80 -0.69 7.63
CA LEU A 108 -15.31 -0.19 8.92
C LEU A 108 -15.67 1.28 9.19
N LYS A 109 -16.27 1.98 8.23
CA LYS A 109 -16.64 3.41 8.31
C LYS A 109 -15.45 4.31 8.68
N ILE A 110 -14.25 3.94 8.23
CA ILE A 110 -13.05 4.75 8.44
C ILE A 110 -13.15 5.95 7.48
N PRO A 111 -13.13 7.19 7.99
CA PRO A 111 -13.33 8.36 7.15
C PRO A 111 -12.15 8.54 6.21
N GLN A 112 -12.45 8.72 4.92
CA GLN A 112 -11.46 9.21 3.97
C GLN A 112 -11.16 10.67 4.31
N ARG A 113 -9.94 10.96 4.78
CA ARG A 113 -9.51 12.34 4.96
C ARG A 113 -9.45 12.98 3.57
N ALA A 114 -10.39 13.89 3.28
CA ALA A 114 -10.35 14.66 2.04
C ALA A 114 -8.97 15.32 1.92
N PRO A 115 -8.39 15.40 0.70
CA PRO A 115 -7.19 16.19 0.49
C PRO A 115 -7.54 17.58 0.97
N SER A 116 -6.93 18.00 2.08
CA SER A 116 -7.12 19.33 2.62
C SER A 116 -6.63 20.24 1.50
N SER A 117 -7.57 20.86 0.79
CA SER A 117 -7.27 21.93 -0.16
C SER A 117 -6.30 22.85 0.56
N LEU A 118 -5.07 22.92 0.05
CA LEU A 118 -4.05 23.83 0.52
C LEU A 118 -4.74 25.17 0.76
N SER A 119 -4.84 25.50 2.04
CA SER A 119 -5.25 26.79 2.52
C SER A 119 -4.51 27.81 1.69
N ALA A 120 -5.26 28.57 0.89
CA ALA A 120 -4.77 29.72 0.16
C ALA A 120 -4.19 30.69 1.19
N ALA A 121 -2.91 30.51 1.50
CA ALA A 121 -2.11 31.48 2.20
C ALA A 121 -2.04 32.69 1.27
N ARG A 122 -2.86 33.67 1.61
CA ARG A 122 -2.88 35.02 1.08
C ARG A 122 -1.43 35.49 0.86
N PRO A 123 -1.03 35.93 -0.35
CA PRO A 123 0.28 36.51 -0.54
C PRO A 123 0.38 37.76 0.35
N PRO A 124 1.44 37.90 1.17
CA PRO A 124 1.68 39.16 1.85
C PRO A 124 2.03 40.22 0.80
N ASP A 125 1.41 41.37 0.99
CA ASP A 125 1.54 42.62 0.28
C ASP A 125 2.94 42.93 -0.26
N ALA A 126 2.94 43.41 -1.50
CA ALA A 126 3.73 44.52 -2.03
C ALA A 126 5.06 44.87 -1.34
N MET A 127 6.16 44.63 -2.05
CA MET A 127 7.22 45.64 -2.18
C MET A 127 7.59 45.77 -3.66
N GLU A 128 7.22 46.92 -4.24
CA GLU A 128 7.85 47.50 -5.42
C GLU A 128 9.34 47.68 -5.13
N ILE A 129 10.20 47.17 -6.01
CA ILE A 129 11.54 47.72 -6.20
C ILE A 129 11.70 47.94 -7.71
N ASP A 130 11.44 49.18 -8.08
CA ASP A 130 11.98 49.88 -9.23
C ASP A 130 13.51 49.93 -9.11
N GLU A 131 14.24 49.41 -10.10
CA GLU A 131 15.49 50.02 -10.59
C GLU A 131 15.73 49.58 -12.04
N GLY A 132 15.59 50.53 -12.96
CA GLY A 132 16.06 50.40 -14.32
C GLY A 132 17.57 50.54 -14.41
N ILE A 133 18.21 49.69 -15.23
CA ILE A 133 19.46 50.02 -15.91
C ILE A 133 19.37 49.53 -17.34
N ASP A 134 19.49 50.51 -18.23
CA ASP A 134 19.58 50.43 -19.68
C ASP A 134 21.02 50.12 -20.15
N SER A 135 21.13 49.77 -21.43
CA SER A 135 22.28 49.88 -22.32
C SER A 135 23.17 48.64 -22.56
N SER A 136 22.86 47.97 -23.68
CA SER A 136 23.74 47.75 -24.85
C SER A 136 25.22 47.40 -24.64
N GLN A 137 25.63 46.20 -25.09
CA GLN A 137 26.67 46.05 -26.15
C GLN A 137 26.82 44.60 -26.66
N ARG A 138 27.40 44.53 -27.86
CA ARG A 138 27.31 43.52 -28.93
C ARG A 138 28.28 42.31 -28.82
N PRO A 139 28.17 41.31 -29.73
CA PRO A 139 28.84 40.01 -29.66
C PRO A 139 30.21 40.01 -30.36
N VAL A 140 31.05 39.02 -30.04
CA VAL A 140 32.24 38.66 -30.83
C VAL A 140 32.33 37.14 -30.94
N ALA A 141 32.36 36.67 -32.18
CA ALA A 141 32.63 35.31 -32.61
C ALA A 141 34.13 34.98 -32.51
N LEU A 142 34.46 33.67 -32.50
CA LEU A 142 35.55 32.99 -33.22
C LEU A 142 35.81 31.67 -32.47
N ASP A 143 35.42 30.51 -32.99
CA ASP A 143 36.06 29.72 -34.06
C ASP A 143 37.15 28.78 -33.50
N GLY A 144 37.15 27.51 -33.93
CA GLY A 144 38.16 26.54 -33.49
C GLY A 144 37.74 25.07 -33.44
N SER A 145 37.57 24.49 -34.62
CA SER A 145 37.53 23.06 -34.98
C SER A 145 38.40 22.07 -34.19
N ALA A 146 37.91 20.83 -34.07
CA ALA A 146 38.63 19.53 -34.16
C ALA A 146 37.80 18.44 -33.42
N LEU A 147 37.66 17.17 -33.80
CA LEU A 147 38.03 16.30 -34.91
C LEU A 147 37.36 14.95 -34.55
N MET A 148 36.63 14.30 -35.47
CA MET A 148 36.19 12.88 -35.36
C MET A 148 37.42 11.95 -35.65
N PRO A 149 37.39 10.60 -35.69
CA PRO A 149 36.29 9.62 -35.62
C PRO A 149 36.60 8.27 -34.87
N GLY A 150 35.62 7.36 -34.84
CA GLY A 150 35.83 5.92 -35.12
C GLY A 150 35.91 4.92 -33.95
N GLY A 151 35.07 3.88 -34.00
CA GLY A 151 35.17 2.68 -33.15
C GLY A 151 33.90 1.83 -33.16
N GLU A 152 33.76 0.97 -34.17
CA GLU A 152 32.82 -0.15 -34.25
C GLU A 152 33.28 -1.30 -33.34
N GLU A 153 32.35 -2.16 -32.87
CA GLU A 153 32.45 -3.64 -32.64
C GLU A 153 31.29 -4.07 -31.70
N GLN A 154 30.23 -4.72 -32.21
CA GLN A 154 30.00 -6.19 -32.35
C GLN A 154 29.62 -6.87 -31.01
N GLU A 155 28.32 -7.12 -30.79
CA GLU A 155 27.65 -8.44 -30.87
C GLU A 155 28.40 -9.57 -30.15
N ASP A 156 27.83 -10.06 -29.04
CA ASP A 156 27.77 -11.48 -28.73
C ASP A 156 26.54 -11.78 -27.88
N ALA A 157 25.69 -12.64 -28.44
CA ALA A 157 24.53 -13.24 -27.83
C ALA A 157 24.89 -14.69 -27.49
N GLU A 158 24.97 -15.05 -26.21
CA GLU A 158 24.96 -16.45 -25.79
C GLU A 158 24.02 -16.69 -24.61
N GLN A 159 22.88 -17.24 -25.01
CA GLN A 159 21.99 -18.18 -24.34
C GLN A 159 22.61 -18.90 -23.13
N ASN A 160 21.92 -18.87 -21.99
CA ASN A 160 21.91 -20.02 -21.07
C ASN A 160 20.51 -20.19 -20.50
N THR A 161 19.80 -21.10 -21.16
CA THR A 161 18.49 -21.65 -20.81
C THR A 161 18.72 -22.83 -19.87
N GLU A 162 18.60 -22.63 -18.56
CA GLU A 162 18.43 -23.74 -17.61
C GLU A 162 17.26 -23.43 -16.67
N GLY A 163 16.07 -23.43 -17.27
CA GLY A 163 14.79 -23.51 -16.54
C GLY A 163 14.55 -24.95 -16.09
N GLY A 164 15.33 -25.38 -15.09
CA GLY A 164 15.13 -26.66 -14.41
C GLY A 164 14.17 -26.53 -13.24
N MET A 165 13.00 -27.15 -13.37
CA MET A 165 12.36 -27.92 -12.30
C MET A 165 11.94 -27.14 -11.04
N PHE A 166 10.84 -26.40 -11.13
CA PHE A 166 9.96 -26.19 -9.97
C PHE A 166 8.59 -26.80 -10.27
N ASP A 167 8.54 -28.13 -10.25
CA ASP A 167 7.33 -28.84 -9.82
C ASP A 167 7.10 -28.45 -8.36
N ARG A 168 6.34 -27.37 -8.15
CA ARG A 168 5.59 -27.20 -6.91
C ARG A 168 4.18 -27.57 -7.27
N ASP A 169 3.81 -28.79 -6.88
CA ASP A 169 2.43 -29.24 -6.74
C ASP A 169 1.70 -28.24 -5.84
N LEU A 170 1.23 -27.14 -6.44
CA LEU A 170 0.26 -26.25 -5.86
C LEU A 170 -1.06 -27.01 -6.00
N PRO A 171 -1.77 -27.31 -4.90
CA PRO A 171 -3.03 -28.05 -5.01
C PRO A 171 -3.96 -27.26 -5.93
N ASP A 172 -4.54 -27.96 -6.91
CA ASP A 172 -5.48 -27.40 -7.86
C ASP A 172 -6.53 -26.55 -7.13
N VAL A 173 -6.89 -25.43 -7.74
CA VAL A 173 -7.82 -24.44 -7.18
C VAL A 173 -9.13 -25.10 -6.73
N GLU A 174 -9.54 -26.18 -7.40
CA GLU A 174 -10.70 -26.99 -7.04
C GLU A 174 -10.54 -27.72 -5.70
N VAL A 175 -9.34 -28.18 -5.33
CA VAL A 175 -9.08 -28.87 -4.06
C VAL A 175 -9.18 -27.90 -2.87
N VAL A 176 -8.70 -26.66 -3.04
CA VAL A 176 -8.78 -25.64 -1.98
C VAL A 176 -10.21 -25.16 -1.79
N VAL A 177 -10.99 -25.04 -2.88
CA VAL A 177 -12.41 -24.71 -2.83
C VAL A 177 -13.22 -25.85 -2.19
N ASP A 178 -12.96 -27.10 -2.56
CA ASP A 178 -13.66 -28.27 -2.00
C ASP A 178 -13.39 -28.47 -0.49
N ILE A 179 -12.16 -28.20 -0.03
CA ILE A 179 -11.85 -28.22 1.41
C ILE A 179 -12.61 -27.12 2.17
N LEU A 180 -12.76 -25.94 1.58
CA LEU A 180 -13.48 -24.83 2.20
C LEU A 180 -15.00 -25.05 2.20
N GLU A 181 -15.56 -25.64 1.15
CA GLU A 181 -16.98 -25.98 1.09
C GLU A 181 -17.35 -27.10 2.08
N ARG A 182 -16.50 -28.14 2.21
CA ARG A 182 -16.70 -29.22 3.18
C ARG A 182 -16.64 -28.77 4.64
N LEU A 183 -15.85 -27.73 4.95
CA LEU A 183 -15.80 -27.15 6.29
C LEU A 183 -17.01 -26.27 6.63
N THR A 184 -17.77 -25.82 5.62
CA THR A 184 -18.95 -24.98 5.82
C THR A 184 -20.28 -25.74 5.84
N MET A 185 -20.27 -27.04 5.55
CA MET A 185 -21.48 -27.87 5.48
C MET A 185 -21.61 -28.94 6.57
N SER A 186 -20.76 -28.92 7.61
CA SER A 186 -20.85 -29.87 8.74
C SER A 186 -21.58 -29.31 9.98
N ASP A 187 -22.18 -28.12 9.88
CA ASP A 187 -23.04 -27.54 10.92
C ASP A 187 -24.49 -27.46 10.42
N GLU A 188 -25.11 -28.61 10.18
CA GLU A 188 -26.58 -28.82 10.22
C GLU A 188 -26.91 -30.10 10.99
#